data_AF-A0AAV9VHA4-F1
#
_entry.id   AF-A0AAV9VHA4-F1
#
_cell.length_a   1.000
_cell.length_b   1.000
_cell.length_c   1.000
_cell.angle_alpha   90.00
_cell.angle_beta   90.00
_cell.angle_gamma   90.00
#
_symmetry.space_group_name_H-M   'P 1'
#
loop_
_entity.id
_entity.type
_entity.pdbx_description
1 polymer ?
#
loop_
_entity_poly.entity_id
_entity_poly.type
_entity_poly.pdbx_seq_one_letter_code
_entity_poly.pdbx_strand_id
1 'polypeptide(L)' 'MCPWAYADSITFTTESKNSSQHNQSRKAHRNGIKKPKTFRYPSLKGTDPKFKRNHKHALHGTAKALKEFKAGERETA' A
#
# COMPACT_ATOMS: atom_id res chain seq x y z
N MET A 1 -31.96 15.60 58.41
CA MET A 1 -30.55 15.47 58.85
C MET A 1 -29.81 14.66 57.80
N CYS A 2 -28.91 15.28 57.05
CA CYS A 2 -28.03 14.56 56.12
C CYS A 2 -26.83 14.03 56.89
N PRO A 3 -26.48 12.74 56.82
CA PRO A 3 -25.11 12.31 57.03
C PRO A 3 -24.42 12.26 55.67
N TRP A 4 -24.00 13.43 55.18
CA TRP A 4 -22.98 13.56 54.14
C TRP A 4 -21.62 13.26 54.77
N ALA A 5 -21.42 11.99 55.15
CA ALA A 5 -20.23 11.54 55.84
C ALA A 5 -19.95 10.07 55.48
N TYR A 6 -19.50 9.85 54.24
CA TYR A 6 -18.62 8.72 53.97
C TYR A 6 -17.40 9.24 53.22
N ALA A 7 -16.39 9.55 54.03
CA ALA A 7 -14.98 9.62 53.75
C ALA A 7 -14.56 9.89 52.30
N ASP A 8 -13.93 11.05 52.10
CA ASP A 8 -12.98 11.31 51.04
C ASP A 8 -11.88 10.24 51.05
N SER A 9 -12.10 9.13 50.33
CA SER A 9 -11.01 8.25 49.95
C SER A 9 -10.22 9.03 48.90
N ILE A 10 -9.06 9.51 49.30
CA ILE A 10 -8.01 10.03 48.42
C ILE A 10 -7.87 9.03 47.27
N THR A 11 -8.47 9.31 46.12
CA THR A 11 -8.14 8.61 44.89
C THR A 11 -6.74 9.09 44.57
N PHE A 12 -5.75 8.33 45.02
CA PHE A 12 -4.38 8.47 44.57
C PHE A 12 -4.40 8.12 43.09
N THR A 13 -4.78 9.09 42.24
CA THR A 13 -4.58 9.02 40.81
C THR A 13 -3.08 9.14 40.63
N THR A 14 -2.40 8.00 40.77
CA THR A 14 -1.04 7.85 40.29
C THR A 14 -1.07 8.09 38.80
N GLU A 15 -0.82 9.33 38.41
CA GLU A 15 -0.66 9.69 37.01
C GLU A 15 0.41 8.77 36.40
N SER A 16 -0.02 7.98 35.43
CA SER A 16 0.86 7.06 34.71
C SER A 16 1.31 7.71 33.41
N LYS A 17 2.38 7.20 32.80
CA LYS A 17 2.87 7.78 31.54
C LYS A 17 1.88 7.50 30.41
N ASN A 18 1.25 8.56 29.91
CA ASN A 18 0.20 8.47 28.89
C ASN A 18 0.68 8.02 27.49
N SER A 19 1.98 8.21 27.14
CA SER A 19 2.55 7.76 25.86
C SER A 19 4.09 7.67 25.89
N SER A 20 4.68 6.77 25.10
CA SER A 20 6.13 6.64 24.95
C SER A 20 6.55 6.03 23.60
N GLN A 21 7.53 6.66 22.93
CA GLN A 21 8.15 6.15 21.71
C GLN A 21 9.57 5.59 21.92
N HIS A 22 10.02 5.50 23.18
CA HIS A 22 11.42 5.24 23.55
C HIS A 22 12.04 3.96 22.95
N ASN A 23 11.26 2.88 22.81
CA ASN A 23 11.73 1.61 22.26
C ASN A 23 11.27 1.35 20.82
N GLN A 24 10.52 2.26 20.20
CA GLN A 24 9.91 1.99 18.88
C GLN A 24 10.97 1.91 17.78
N SER A 25 11.89 2.87 17.75
CA SER A 25 13.00 2.90 16.79
C SER A 25 13.89 1.65 16.92
N ARG A 26 14.25 1.26 18.15
CA ARG A 26 15.07 0.06 18.39
C ARG A 26 14.39 -1.20 17.85
N LYS A 27 13.10 -1.37 18.10
CA LYS A 27 12.32 -2.50 17.56
C LYS A 27 12.25 -2.51 16.03
N ALA A 28 12.03 -1.34 15.41
CA ALA A 28 11.95 -1.22 13.95
C ALA A 28 13.29 -1.59 13.29
N HIS A 29 14.41 -1.18 13.89
CA HIS A 29 15.74 -1.48 13.37
C HIS A 29 16.22 -2.91 13.65
N ARG A 30 15.67 -3.65 14.64
CA ARG A 30 16.00 -5.06 14.88
C ARG A 30 15.78 -5.94 13.64
N ASN A 31 14.69 -5.71 12.91
CA ASN A 31 14.40 -6.42 11.65
C ASN A 31 14.92 -5.65 10.41
N GLY A 32 15.41 -4.43 10.63
CA GLY A 32 15.81 -3.48 9.59
C GLY A 32 14.61 -2.85 8.87
N ILE A 33 14.66 -1.52 8.70
CA ILE A 33 13.67 -0.80 7.90
C ILE A 33 14.01 -0.99 6.42
N LYS A 34 13.34 -1.94 5.76
CA LYS A 34 13.57 -2.26 4.35
C LYS A 34 12.80 -1.30 3.44
N LYS A 35 13.45 -0.84 2.37
CA LYS A 35 12.81 -0.07 1.31
C LYS A 35 11.81 -0.96 0.55
N PRO A 36 10.71 -0.40 0.00
CA PRO A 36 9.82 -1.16 -0.85
C PRO A 36 10.59 -1.70 -2.07
N LYS A 37 10.27 -2.93 -2.48
CA LYS A 37 10.92 -3.55 -3.63
C LYS A 37 10.47 -2.85 -4.91
N THR A 38 11.42 -2.32 -5.66
CA THR A 38 11.17 -1.78 -7.00
C THR A 38 11.34 -2.89 -8.04
N PHE A 39 10.41 -2.94 -9.00
CA PHE A 39 10.49 -3.84 -10.15
C PHE A 39 10.70 -3.01 -11.42
N ARG A 40 11.32 -3.60 -12.45
CA ARG A 40 11.56 -2.93 -13.74
C ARG A 40 10.28 -2.41 -14.40
N TYR A 41 9.17 -3.13 -14.24
CA TYR A 41 7.87 -2.79 -14.81
C TYR A 41 6.81 -2.71 -13.70
N PRO A 42 6.32 -1.51 -13.34
CA PRO A 42 5.26 -1.34 -12.35
C PRO A 42 3.86 -1.60 -12.96
N SER A 43 2.85 -1.77 -12.10
CA SER A 43 1.46 -1.97 -12.54
C SER A 43 0.83 -0.69 -13.08
N LEU A 44 0.04 -0.78 -14.16
CA LEU A 44 -0.80 0.30 -14.70
C LEU A 44 -2.15 0.46 -13.95
N LYS A 45 -2.15 0.29 -12.62
CA LYS A 45 -3.35 0.51 -11.80
C LYS A 45 -3.45 2.00 -11.49
N GLY A 46 -4.63 2.59 -11.72
CA GLY A 46 -4.85 4.03 -11.51
C GLY A 46 -4.51 4.93 -12.71
N THR A 47 -4.02 4.37 -13.83
CA THR A 47 -3.87 5.12 -15.08
C THR A 47 -5.23 5.36 -15.74
N ASP A 48 -5.35 6.44 -16.50
CA ASP A 48 -6.58 6.86 -17.17
C ASP A 48 -7.30 5.69 -17.91
N PRO A 49 -8.60 5.46 -17.66
CA PRO A 49 -9.34 4.38 -18.28
C PRO A 49 -9.40 4.46 -19.82
N LYS A 50 -9.40 5.67 -20.41
CA LYS A 50 -9.44 5.83 -21.88
C LYS A 50 -8.11 5.40 -22.50
N PHE A 51 -6.99 5.79 -21.90
CA PHE A 51 -5.66 5.33 -22.28
C PHE A 51 -5.54 3.80 -22.17
N LYS A 52 -5.98 3.20 -21.04
CA LYS A 52 -5.91 1.74 -20.86
C LYS A 52 -6.71 0.96 -21.89
N ARG A 53 -7.90 1.44 -22.24
CA ARG A 53 -8.75 0.82 -23.27
C ARG A 53 -8.03 0.83 -24.62
N ASN A 54 -7.51 1.99 -25.05
CA ASN A 54 -6.76 2.10 -26.29
C ASN A 54 -5.50 1.22 -26.29
N HIS A 55 -4.71 1.27 -25.22
CA HIS A 55 -3.47 0.49 -25.10
C HIS A 55 -3.73 -1.02 -25.21
N LYS A 56 -4.82 -1.52 -24.62
CA LYS A 56 -5.25 -2.91 -24.77
C LYS A 56 -5.53 -3.27 -26.23
N HIS A 57 -6.29 -2.43 -26.96
CA HIS A 57 -6.60 -2.69 -28.36
C HIS A 57 -5.36 -2.63 -29.26
N ALA A 58 -4.45 -1.68 -29.03
CA ALA A 58 -3.19 -1.58 -29.77
C ALA A 58 -2.33 -2.84 -29.62
N LEU A 59 -2.14 -3.33 -28.39
CA LEU A 59 -1.37 -4.55 -28.13
C LEU A 59 -2.01 -5.81 -28.75
N HIS A 60 -3.34 -5.91 -28.74
CA HIS A 60 -4.02 -7.03 -29.40
C HIS A 60 -3.89 -6.96 -30.93
N GLY A 61 -3.94 -5.75 -31.51
CA GLY A 61 -3.75 -5.53 -32.95
C GLY A 61 -2.35 -5.95 -33.41
N THR A 62 -1.31 -5.52 -32.71
CA THR A 62 0.08 -5.89 -33.05
C THR A 62 0.32 -7.38 -32.88
N ALA A 63 -0.21 -8.01 -31.82
CA ALA A 63 -0.10 -9.44 -31.61
C ALA A 63 -0.76 -10.26 -32.75
N LYS A 64 -1.90 -9.78 -33.28
CA LYS A 64 -2.59 -10.41 -34.41
C LYS A 64 -1.78 -10.26 -35.71
N ALA A 65 -1.28 -9.05 -36.01
CA ALA A 65 -0.47 -8.80 -37.20
C ALA A 65 0.81 -9.66 -37.21
N LEU A 66 1.51 -9.74 -36.07
CA LEU A 66 2.71 -10.58 -35.92
C LEU A 66 2.40 -12.07 -36.11
N LYS A 67 1.23 -12.53 -35.68
CA LYS A 67 0.81 -13.93 -35.86
C LYS A 67 0.57 -14.24 -37.34
N GLU A 68 -0.09 -13.34 -38.06
CA GLU A 68 -0.38 -13.48 -39.50
C GLU A 68 0.90 -13.38 -40.35
N PHE A 69 1.81 -12.47 -39.99
CA PHE A 69 3.15 -12.40 -40.60
C PHE A 69 3.92 -13.72 -40.39
N LYS A 70 3.91 -14.26 -39.15
CA LYS A 70 4.57 -15.55 -38.86
C LYS A 70 3.91 -16.73 -39.58
N ALA A 71 2.61 -16.67 -39.84
CA ALA A 71 1.88 -17.67 -40.61
C ALA A 71 2.12 -17.54 -42.13
N GLY A 72 2.80 -16.48 -42.59
CA GLY A 72 3.05 -16.22 -44.01
C GLY A 72 1.83 -15.67 -44.75
N GLU A 73 0.73 -15.37 -44.05
CA GLU A 73 -0.50 -14.81 -44.63
C GLU A 73 -0.36 -13.30 -44.93
N ARG A 74 0.68 -12.66 -44.39
CA ARG A 74 1.07 -11.28 -44.68
C ARG A 74 2.55 -11.17 -44.98
N GLU A 75 2.89 -10.52 -46.10
CA GLU A 75 4.27 -10.33 -46.55
C GLU A 75 5.04 -9.26 -45.74
N THR A 76 4.33 -8.37 -45.04
CA THR A 76 4.92 -7.32 -44.21
C THR A 76 4.39 -7.34 -42.77
N ALA A 77 5.29 -7.08 -41.83
CA ALA A 77 5.07 -7.14 -40.38
C ALA A 77 4.35 -5.90 -39.82
#